data_AF-A0A375GL90-F1
#
_entry.id   AF-A0A375GL90-F1
#
_cell.length_a   1.000
_cell.length_b   1.000
_cell.length_c   1.000
_cell.angle_alpha   90.00
_cell.angle_beta   90.00
_cell.angle_gamma   90.00
#
_symmetry.space_group_name_H-M   'P 1'
#
loop_
_entity.id
_entity.type
_entity.pdbx_description
1 polymer ?
#
loop_
_entity_poly.entity_id
_entity_poly.type
_entity_poly.pdbx_seq_one_letter_code
_entity_poly.pdbx_strand_id
1 'polypeptide(L)' 'MSERALILGTTGEGSLLSTHERQVFTAAVLEAVHGELPVMAGVGAVDTRAVCAQVAELDAFELAGYLVGAAAVLPEAFR' A
#
# COMPACT_ATOMS: atom_id res chain seq x y z
N MET A 1 15.32 4.66 -15.94
CA MET A 1 14.22 4.32 -15.02
C MET A 1 13.99 5.54 -14.15
N SER A 2 12.77 6.05 -14.04
CA SER A 2 12.45 7.12 -13.10
C SER A 2 12.30 6.53 -11.70
N GLU A 3 13.00 7.10 -10.72
CA GLU A 3 12.93 6.69 -9.31
C GLU A 3 11.51 6.90 -8.74
N ARG A 4 11.15 6.10 -7.73
CA ARG A 4 9.84 6.12 -7.05
C ARG A 4 9.99 5.68 -5.59
N ALA A 5 9.19 6.23 -4.69
CA ALA A 5 9.09 5.75 -3.31
C ALA A 5 8.01 4.66 -3.20
N LEU A 6 8.33 3.58 -2.51
CA LEU A 6 7.38 2.52 -2.15
C LEU A 6 7.15 2.56 -0.64
N ILE A 7 5.91 2.86 -0.24
CA ILE A 7 5.50 2.92 1.16
C ILE A 7 4.55 1.77 1.50
N LEU A 8 4.32 1.50 2.79
CA LEU A 8 3.35 0.50 3.27
C LEU A 8 3.58 -0.94 2.73
N GLY A 9 4.77 -1.21 2.16
CA GLY A 9 5.21 -2.56 1.86
C GLY A 9 5.63 -3.32 3.13
N THR A 10 6.19 -4.51 2.95
CA THR A 10 6.69 -5.32 4.07
C THR A 10 7.79 -4.61 4.86
N THR A 11 8.71 -3.90 4.18
CA THR A 11 9.76 -3.10 4.83
C THR A 11 9.20 -1.94 5.66
N GLY A 12 8.09 -1.35 5.22
CA GLY A 12 7.37 -0.32 5.97
C GLY A 12 6.35 -0.90 6.95
N GLU A 13 6.37 -2.22 7.17
CA GLU A 13 5.47 -2.95 8.06
C GLU A 13 3.98 -2.64 7.83
N GLY A 14 3.59 -2.36 6.58
CA GLY A 14 2.27 -1.81 6.28
C GLY A 14 1.09 -2.68 6.69
N SER A 15 1.28 -3.99 6.85
CA SER A 15 0.26 -4.93 7.34
C SER A 15 0.05 -4.88 8.86
N LEU A 16 0.97 -4.29 9.61
CA LEU A 16 0.87 -4.11 11.06
C LEU A 16 0.20 -2.77 11.45
N LEU A 17 0.10 -1.84 10.49
CA LEU A 17 -0.53 -0.55 10.71
C LEU A 17 -2.06 -0.66 10.59
N SER A 18 -2.75 0.01 11.49
CA SER A 18 -4.19 0.25 11.37
C SER A 18 -4.50 1.13 10.14
N THR A 19 -5.76 1.11 9.68
CA THR A 19 -6.23 2.00 8.60
C THR A 19 -5.87 3.46 8.87
N HIS A 20 -6.06 3.94 10.10
CA HIS A 20 -5.77 5.32 10.46
C HIS A 20 -4.27 5.63 10.38
N GLU A 21 -3.40 4.75 10.89
CA GLU A 21 -1.95 4.92 10.82
C GLU A 21 -1.46 4.93 9.37
N ARG A 22 -2.02 4.06 8.51
CA ARG A 22 -1.71 4.04 7.07
C ARG A 22 -2.05 5.37 6.41
N GLN A 23 -3.20 5.96 6.74
CA GLN A 23 -3.63 7.26 6.21
C GLN A 23 -2.73 8.40 6.69
N VAL A 24 -2.45 8.48 7.99
CA VAL A 24 -1.57 9.52 8.58
C VAL A 24 -0.16 9.42 8.01
N PHE A 25 0.39 8.21 7.92
CA PHE A 25 1.71 7.98 7.34
C PHE A 25 1.76 8.37 5.86
N THR A 26 0.74 8.00 5.08
CA THR A 26 0.67 8.36 3.65
C THR A 26 0.62 9.88 3.47
N ALA A 27 -0.20 10.58 4.25
CA ALA A 27 -0.27 12.04 4.24
C ALA A 27 1.09 12.68 4.54
N ALA A 28 1.77 12.21 5.60
CA ALA A 28 3.07 12.73 6.01
C ALA A 28 4.16 12.50 4.95
N VAL A 29 4.15 11.34 4.27
CA VAL A 29 5.09 11.07 3.18
C VAL A 29 4.82 11.97 1.97
N LEU A 30 3.56 12.12 1.57
CA LEU A 30 3.20 12.98 0.44
C LEU A 30 3.54 14.45 0.71
N GLU A 31 3.31 14.91 1.95
CA GLU A 31 3.78 16.20 2.41
C GLU A 31 5.30 16.30 2.26
N ALA A 32 6.08 15.39 2.85
CA ALA A 32 7.54 15.44 2.82
C ALA A 32 8.15 15.37 1.41
N VAL A 33 7.52 14.65 0.49
CA VAL A 33 7.98 14.52 -0.91
C VAL A 33 7.62 15.75 -1.74
N HIS A 34 6.62 16.53 -1.34
CA HIS A 34 6.20 17.77 -2.02
C HIS A 34 6.02 17.62 -3.55
N GLY A 35 5.59 16.44 -4.02
CA GLY A 35 5.37 16.14 -5.43
C GLY A 35 6.64 15.91 -6.29
N GLU A 36 7.83 15.94 -5.71
CA GLU A 36 9.10 15.78 -6.45
C GLU A 36 9.37 14.33 -6.89
N LEU A 37 8.75 13.35 -6.22
CA LEU A 37 8.93 11.93 -6.47
C LEU A 37 7.56 11.21 -6.50
N PRO A 38 7.27 10.35 -7.49
CA PRO A 38 6.05 9.56 -7.46
C PRO A 38 6.07 8.57 -6.28
N VAL A 39 5.00 8.60 -5.48
CA VAL A 39 4.82 7.69 -4.33
C VAL A 39 3.83 6.59 -4.70
N MET A 40 4.22 5.34 -4.47
CA MET A 40 3.35 4.17 -4.63
C MET A 40 3.13 3.50 -3.27
N ALA A 41 1.93 2.97 -3.04
CA ALA A 41 1.58 2.31 -1.79
C ALA A 41 1.48 0.78 -1.93
N GLY A 42 2.06 0.06 -0.98
CA GLY A 42 1.85 -1.37 -0.79
C GLY A 42 0.45 -1.67 -0.28
N VAL A 43 -0.22 -2.62 -0.93
CA VAL A 43 -1.48 -3.21 -0.47
C VAL A 43 -1.38 -4.72 -0.55
N GLY A 44 -1.96 -5.40 0.43
CA GLY A 44 -1.87 -6.85 0.50
C GLY A 44 -2.76 -7.41 1.59
N ALA A 45 -3.40 -8.52 1.29
CA ALA A 45 -4.22 -9.28 2.22
C ALA A 45 -4.35 -10.73 1.73
N VAL A 46 -4.96 -11.57 2.56
CA VAL A 46 -5.27 -12.97 2.25
C VAL A 46 -6.39 -13.11 1.24
N ASP A 47 -7.27 -12.10 1.14
CA ASP A 47 -8.39 -12.08 0.22
C ASP A 47 -8.46 -10.77 -0.57
N THR A 48 -9.01 -10.84 -1.77
CA THR A 48 -9.09 -9.69 -2.69
C THR A 48 -9.97 -8.56 -2.15
N ARG A 49 -11.01 -8.87 -1.35
CA ARG A 49 -11.93 -7.85 -0.83
C ARG A 49 -11.20 -6.93 0.15
N ALA A 50 -10.36 -7.49 1.02
CA ALA A 50 -9.53 -6.72 1.94
C ALA A 50 -8.51 -5.84 1.18
N VAL A 51 -7.91 -6.34 0.10
CA VAL A 51 -7.04 -5.51 -0.77
C VAL A 51 -7.83 -4.34 -1.38
N CYS A 52 -9.02 -4.61 -1.93
CA CYS A 52 -9.87 -3.56 -2.50
C CYS A 52 -10.28 -2.51 -1.46
N ALA A 53 -10.56 -2.91 -0.22
CA ALA A 53 -10.85 -1.99 0.88
C ALA A 53 -9.65 -1.09 1.18
N GLN A 54 -8.44 -1.68 1.29
CA GLN A 54 -7.21 -0.92 1.49
C GLN A 54 -6.91 0.07 0.36
N VAL A 55 -7.22 -0.29 -0.90
CA VAL A 55 -7.09 0.61 -2.05
C VAL A 55 -8.09 1.76 -1.94
N ALA A 56 -9.37 1.47 -1.68
CA ALA A 56 -10.40 2.49 -1.53
C ALA A 56 -10.09 3.50 -0.40
N GLU A 57 -9.50 3.03 0.70
CA GLU A 57 -9.05 3.89 1.81
C GLU A 57 -7.91 4.84 1.42
N LEU A 58 -7.04 4.42 0.50
CA LEU A 58 -5.86 5.16 0.06
C LEU A 58 -6.11 5.99 -1.20
N ASP A 59 -7.20 5.73 -1.94
CA ASP A 59 -7.55 6.43 -3.17
C ASP A 59 -7.86 7.92 -2.97
N ALA A 60 -8.06 8.34 -1.71
CA ALA A 60 -8.17 9.74 -1.32
C ALA A 60 -6.85 10.52 -1.43
N PHE A 61 -5.72 9.85 -1.63
CA PHE A 61 -4.38 10.45 -1.74
C PHE A 61 -3.86 10.44 -3.17
N GLU A 62 -2.98 11.40 -3.50
CA GLU A 62 -2.33 11.51 -4.82
C GLU A 62 -1.19 10.49 -5.01
N LEU A 63 -1.51 9.20 -4.88
CA LEU A 63 -0.58 8.11 -5.12
C LEU A 63 -0.43 7.85 -6.63
N ALA A 64 0.80 7.56 -7.05
CA ALA A 64 1.12 7.19 -8.43
C ALA A 64 0.73 5.75 -8.79
N GLY A 65 0.28 4.97 -7.80
CA GLY A 65 -0.22 3.61 -7.98
C GLY A 65 0.01 2.72 -6.77
N TYR A 66 -0.30 1.43 -6.94
CA TYR A 66 -0.26 0.43 -5.89
C TYR A 66 0.68 -0.73 -6.23
N LEU A 67 1.47 -1.17 -5.25
CA LEU A 67 2.17 -2.46 -5.30
C LEU A 67 1.27 -3.50 -4.61
N VAL A 68 0.58 -4.32 -5.41
CA VAL A 68 -0.30 -5.38 -4.90
C VAL A 68 0.51 -6.63 -4.65
N GLY A 69 0.67 -7.01 -3.38
CA GLY A 69 1.31 -8.27 -3.01
C GLY A 69 0.49 -9.48 -3.47
N ALA A 70 1.16 -10.54 -3.93
CA ALA A 70 0.49 -11.83 -4.15
C ALA A 70 -0.16 -12.30 -2.83
N ALA A 71 -1.33 -12.92 -2.91
CA ALA A 71 -2.03 -13.42 -1.73
C ALA A 71 -1.11 -14.34 -0.91
N ALA A 72 -0.91 -14.02 0.37
CA ALA A 72 0.01 -14.74 1.26
C ALA A 72 -0.48 -16.16 1.65
N VAL A 73 -1.63 -16.58 1.14
CA VAL A 73 -2.19 -17.94 1.18
C VAL A 73 -2.66 -18.22 -0.25
N LEU A 74 -2.24 -19.32 -0.90
CA LEU A 74 -2.79 -20.68 -0.72
C LEU A 74 -1.84 -21.76 -1.30
N PRO A 75 -1.44 -22.78 -0.52
CA PRO A 75 -1.14 -24.09 -1.10
C PRO A 75 -1.85 -25.25 -0.38
N GLU A 76 -3.15 -25.12 -0.06
CA GLU A 76 -4.01 -26.28 0.24
C GLU A 76 -5.25 -26.39 -0.68
N ALA A 77 -5.68 -25.31 -1.34
CA ALA A 77 -6.89 -25.31 -2.18
C ALA A 77 -6.68 -25.82 -3.63
N PHE A 78 -5.48 -26.32 -3.97
CA PHE A 78 -5.16 -26.93 -5.28
C PHE A 78 -4.75 -28.42 -5.17
N ARG A 79 -5.15 -29.10 -4.09
CA ARG A 79 -5.04 -30.56 -3.95
C ARG A 79 -6.40 -31.23 -4.04
#